data_AF-A0A2U8DM87-F1
#
_entry.id   AF-A0A2U8DM87-F1
#
_cell.length_a   1.000
_cell.length_b   1.000
_cell.length_c   1.000
_cell.angle_alpha   90.00
_cell.angle_beta   90.00
_cell.angle_gamma   90.00
#
_symmetry.space_group_name_H-M   'P 1'
#
loop_
_entity.id
_entity.type
_entity.pdbx_description
1 polymer ?
#
loop_
_entity_poly.entity_id
_entity_poly.type
_entity_poly.pdbx_seq_one_letter_code
_entity_poly.pdbx_strand_id
1 'polypeptide(L)'
;MSLIKKTYWENEAYIVSYIHNSIKHEYIHLSKKYQTLYNMEATLNLEISKDTTINYESTIEDKIILTQLLDKLSKTQQKIIIGIFLKDYSVIQLGQKLGISRQSVNKTKNIALKKLRNELDGDTLWKMKY
;
A
#
# COMPACT_ATOMS: atom_id res chain seq x y z
N MET A 1 -11.11 -21.64 -68.14
CA MET A 1 -10.82 -22.27 -66.84
C MET A 1 -9.44 -21.93 -66.24
N SER A 2 -8.37 -21.68 -67.04
CA SER A 2 -7.00 -21.51 -66.51
C SER A 2 -6.68 -20.14 -65.89
N LEU A 3 -7.24 -19.04 -66.42
CA LEU A 3 -6.97 -17.67 -65.94
C LEU A 3 -7.55 -17.36 -64.55
N ILE A 4 -8.74 -17.90 -64.25
CA ILE A 4 -9.46 -17.68 -62.99
C ILE A 4 -8.72 -18.29 -61.80
N LYS A 5 -8.04 -19.43 -62.02
CA LYS A 5 -7.28 -20.10 -60.97
C LYS A 5 -6.05 -19.27 -60.58
N LYS A 6 -5.34 -18.71 -61.58
CA LYS A 6 -4.12 -17.90 -61.37
C LYS A 6 -4.38 -16.65 -60.52
N THR A 7 -5.44 -15.90 -60.82
CA THR A 7 -5.83 -14.69 -60.07
C THR A 7 -6.24 -14.99 -58.63
N TYR A 8 -6.82 -16.17 -58.37
CA TYR A 8 -7.20 -16.59 -57.01
C TYR A 8 -5.95 -16.84 -56.12
N TRP A 9 -4.95 -17.56 -56.64
CA TRP A 9 -3.69 -17.82 -55.92
C TRP A 9 -2.89 -16.55 -55.66
N GLU A 10 -2.89 -15.60 -56.60
CA GLU A 10 -2.24 -14.29 -56.42
C GLU A 10 -2.91 -13.50 -55.28
N ASN A 11 -4.25 -13.48 -55.23
CA ASN A 11 -5.00 -12.82 -54.16
C ASN A 11 -4.75 -13.44 -52.77
N GLU A 12 -4.69 -14.77 -52.66
CA GLU A 12 -4.37 -15.43 -51.39
C GLU A 12 -2.94 -15.09 -50.92
N ALA A 13 -1.96 -15.04 -51.83
CA ALA A 13 -0.59 -14.65 -51.49
C ALA A 13 -0.50 -13.20 -50.97
N TYR A 14 -1.29 -12.28 -51.51
CA TYR A 14 -1.40 -10.92 -51.00
C TYR A 14 -2.00 -10.87 -49.59
N ILE A 15 -3.07 -11.62 -49.35
CA ILE A 15 -3.71 -11.68 -48.03
C ILE A 15 -2.75 -12.26 -46.98
N VAL A 16 -2.03 -13.34 -47.31
CA VAL A 16 -1.03 -13.94 -46.41
C VAL A 16 0.11 -12.96 -46.11
N SER A 17 0.60 -12.26 -47.13
CA SER A 17 1.65 -11.24 -46.97
C SER A 17 1.19 -10.07 -46.11
N TYR A 18 -0.06 -9.64 -46.28
CA TYR A 18 -0.67 -8.59 -45.48
C TYR A 18 -0.79 -8.99 -44.01
N ILE A 19 -1.29 -10.21 -43.74
CA ILE A 19 -1.39 -10.74 -42.37
C ILE A 19 -0.01 -10.86 -41.73
N HIS A 20 0.96 -11.43 -42.45
CA HIS A 20 2.35 -11.55 -41.98
C HIS A 20 2.93 -10.19 -41.58
N ASN A 21 2.82 -9.20 -42.45
CA ASN A 21 3.34 -7.87 -42.19
C ASN A 21 2.61 -7.18 -41.04
N SER A 22 1.29 -7.33 -40.95
CA SER A 22 0.49 -6.75 -39.88
C SER A 22 0.90 -7.30 -38.51
N ILE A 23 1.06 -8.62 -38.40
CA ILE A 23 1.53 -9.28 -37.17
C ILE A 23 2.95 -8.82 -36.82
N LYS A 24 3.85 -8.77 -37.81
CA LYS A 24 5.25 -8.34 -37.61
C LYS A 24 5.33 -6.90 -37.08
N HIS A 25 4.55 -5.98 -37.67
CA HIS A 25 4.55 -4.59 -37.23
C HIS A 25 3.94 -4.43 -35.83
N GLU A 26 2.87 -5.16 -35.52
CA GLU A 26 2.26 -5.13 -34.19
C GLU A 26 3.20 -5.68 -33.12
N TYR A 27 3.92 -6.76 -33.41
CA TYR A 27 4.97 -7.28 -32.52
C TYR A 27 6.04 -6.22 -32.22
N ILE A 28 6.54 -5.52 -33.25
CA ILE A 28 7.55 -4.47 -33.07
C ILE A 28 6.98 -3.31 -32.24
N HIS A 29 5.73 -2.91 -32.49
CA HIS A 29 5.05 -1.86 -31.73
C HIS A 29 4.97 -2.21 -30.24
N LEU A 30 4.46 -3.41 -29.92
CA LEU A 30 4.32 -3.90 -28.56
C LEU A 30 5.66 -4.05 -27.85
N SER A 31 6.67 -4.58 -28.54
CA SER A 31 8.03 -4.72 -28.00
C SER A 31 8.62 -3.36 -27.62
N LYS A 32 8.51 -2.35 -28.48
CA LYS A 32 8.98 -0.99 -28.18
C LYS A 32 8.21 -0.38 -27.02
N LYS A 33 6.89 -0.52 -27.00
CA LYS A 33 6.04 -0.03 -25.90
C LYS A 33 6.43 -0.66 -24.57
N TYR A 34 6.64 -1.98 -24.54
CA TYR A 34 7.09 -2.70 -23.36
C TYR A 34 8.46 -2.18 -22.88
N GLN A 35 9.42 -2.00 -23.80
CA GLN A 35 10.73 -1.47 -23.44
C GLN A 35 10.65 -0.06 -22.85
N THR A 36 9.79 0.80 -23.41
CA THR A 36 9.57 2.15 -22.86
C THR A 36 9.01 2.08 -21.44
N LEU A 37 8.01 1.23 -21.19
CA LEU A 37 7.45 1.03 -19.84
C LEU A 37 8.50 0.48 -18.88
N TYR A 38 9.22 -0.57 -19.27
CA TYR A 38 10.28 -1.18 -18.47
C TYR A 38 11.39 -0.18 -18.10
N ASN A 39 11.78 0.69 -19.03
CA ASN A 39 12.78 1.73 -18.77
C ASN A 39 12.27 2.87 -17.87
N MET A 40 10.95 3.07 -17.79
CA MET A 40 10.31 4.06 -16.91
C MET A 40 9.99 3.48 -15.53
N GLU A 41 9.93 2.15 -15.41
CA GLU A 41 9.75 1.47 -14.15
C GLU A 41 11.07 1.45 -13.37
N ALA A 42 11.03 1.92 -12.13
CA ALA A 42 12.11 1.72 -11.19
C ALA A 42 11.87 0.38 -10.48
N THR A 43 12.88 -0.50 -10.49
CA THR A 43 12.85 -1.72 -9.68
C THR A 43 12.67 -1.33 -8.22
N LEU A 44 11.65 -1.88 -7.55
CA LEU A 44 11.43 -1.69 -6.13
C LEU A 44 12.61 -2.32 -5.36
N ASN A 45 13.59 -1.50 -5.01
CA ASN A 45 14.70 -1.91 -4.18
C ASN A 45 14.34 -1.72 -2.70
N LEU A 46 13.80 -2.78 -2.10
CA LEU A 46 13.41 -2.82 -0.68
C LEU A 46 14.59 -2.60 0.29
N GLU A 47 15.83 -2.69 -0.17
CA GLU A 47 17.01 -2.37 0.64
C GLU A 47 17.21 -0.86 0.82
N ILE A 48 16.83 -0.04 -0.18
CA ILE A 48 16.90 1.42 -0.11
C ILE A 48 15.88 1.99 0.89
N SER A 49 14.78 1.27 1.14
CA SER A 49 13.76 1.67 2.13
C SER A 49 14.15 1.35 3.57
N LYS A 50 15.25 0.62 3.81
CA LYS A 50 15.80 0.49 5.16
C LYS A 50 16.63 1.72 5.44
N ASP A 51 15.96 2.79 5.85
CA ASP A 51 16.60 3.95 6.44
C ASP A 51 17.41 3.48 7.66
N THR A 52 18.71 3.24 7.46
CA THR A 52 19.66 2.77 8.47
C THR A 52 19.88 3.79 9.59
N THR A 53 19.33 5.00 9.46
CA THR A 53 19.35 6.02 10.52
C THR A 53 18.22 5.82 11.54
N ILE A 54 17.17 5.06 11.20
CA ILE A 54 16.10 4.72 12.13
C ILE A 54 16.46 3.39 12.77
N ASN A 55 17.01 3.44 13.98
CA ASN A 55 17.19 2.23 14.79
C ASN A 55 15.80 1.68 15.16
N TYR A 56 15.32 0.70 14.37
CA TYR A 56 14.04 0.01 14.59
C TYR A 56 14.08 -0.96 15.79
N GLU A 57 15.19 -1.09 16.50
CA GLU A 57 15.20 -1.82 17.77
C GLU A 57 14.42 -1.01 18.81
N SER A 58 13.12 -1.31 18.94
CA SER A 58 12.31 -0.84 20.06
C SER A 58 13.07 -1.15 21.36
N THR A 59 13.48 -0.11 22.08
CA THR A 59 14.21 -0.30 23.33
C THR A 59 13.26 -0.90 24.38
N ILE A 60 13.83 -1.49 25.44
CA ILE A 60 13.02 -1.92 26.59
C ILE A 60 12.25 -0.73 27.17
N GLU A 61 12.86 0.46 27.15
CA GLU A 61 12.28 1.72 27.59
C GLU A 61 11.03 2.09 26.77
N ASP A 62 11.08 1.99 25.44
CA ASP A 62 9.92 2.25 24.56
C ASP A 62 8.74 1.33 24.89
N LYS A 63 9.01 0.04 25.17
CA LYS A 63 7.98 -0.92 25.55
C LYS A 63 7.35 -0.58 26.90
N ILE A 64 8.16 -0.15 27.87
CA ILE A 64 7.67 0.28 29.19
C ILE A 64 6.78 1.52 29.04
N ILE A 65 7.25 2.53 28.31
CA ILE A 65 6.52 3.78 28.07
C ILE A 65 5.19 3.48 27.36
N LEU A 66 5.22 2.66 26.30
CA LEU A 66 4.01 2.27 25.58
C LEU A 66 3.01 1.54 26.49
N THR A 67 3.48 0.65 27.35
CA THR A 67 2.61 -0.09 28.29
C THR A 67 1.97 0.86 29.30
N GLN A 68 2.76 1.75 29.91
CA GLN A 68 2.27 2.76 30.85
C GLN A 68 1.22 3.68 30.22
N LEU A 69 1.45 4.11 28.98
CA LEU A 69 0.50 4.93 28.21
C LEU A 69 -0.81 4.19 27.93
N LEU A 70 -0.73 2.92 27.51
CA LEU A 70 -1.91 2.11 27.26
C LEU A 70 -2.71 1.83 28.53
N ASP A 71 -2.07 1.75 29.70
CA ASP A 71 -2.74 1.56 31.00
C ASP A 71 -3.56 2.79 31.45
N LYS A 72 -3.30 3.98 30.90
CA LYS A 72 -4.12 5.19 31.13
C LYS A 72 -5.45 5.18 30.36
N LEU A 73 -5.57 4.29 29.38
CA LEU A 73 -6.77 4.16 28.57
C LEU A 73 -7.79 3.22 29.21
N SER A 74 -9.08 3.47 28.98
CA SER A 74 -10.10 2.46 29.33
C SER A 74 -9.93 1.21 28.46
N LYS A 75 -10.42 0.06 28.93
CA LYS A 75 -10.35 -1.21 28.17
C LYS A 75 -10.87 -1.08 26.73
N THR A 76 -11.94 -0.29 26.52
CA THR A 76 -12.50 -0.04 25.19
C THR A 76 -11.60 0.84 24.33
N GLN A 77 -11.01 1.88 24.91
CA GLN A 77 -10.04 2.75 24.25
C GLN A 77 -8.78 1.97 23.84
N GLN A 78 -8.24 1.17 24.76
CA GLN A 78 -7.07 0.33 24.52
C GLN A 78 -7.32 -0.68 23.40
N LYS A 79 -8.45 -1.40 23.42
CA LYS A 79 -8.85 -2.32 22.33
C LYS A 79 -8.91 -1.62 20.98
N ILE A 80 -9.40 -0.38 20.94
CA ILE A 80 -9.52 0.37 19.68
C ILE A 80 -8.16 0.84 19.17
N ILE A 81 -7.30 1.39 20.04
CA ILE A 81 -5.96 1.82 19.67
C ILE A 81 -5.11 0.63 19.20
N ILE A 82 -5.10 -0.48 19.97
CA ILE A 82 -4.38 -1.71 19.58
C ILE A 82 -4.93 -2.26 18.27
N GLY A 83 -6.25 -2.29 18.09
CA GLY A 83 -6.87 -2.79 16.88
C GLY A 83 -6.43 -2.03 15.63
N ILE A 84 -6.36 -0.70 15.70
CA ILE A 84 -6.05 0.16 14.56
C ILE A 84 -4.55 0.21 14.27
N PHE A 85 -3.71 0.39 15.30
CA PHE A 85 -2.30 0.72 15.11
C PHE A 85 -1.35 -0.48 15.27
N LEU A 86 -1.74 -1.53 16.00
CA LEU A 86 -0.91 -2.71 16.25
C LEU A 86 -1.39 -3.96 15.50
N LYS A 87 -2.62 -3.93 14.97
CA LYS A 87 -3.25 -5.08 14.29
C LYS A 87 -3.82 -4.71 12.91
N ASP A 88 -3.60 -3.48 12.46
CA ASP A 88 -4.01 -2.96 11.15
C ASP A 88 -5.49 -3.17 10.78
N TYR A 89 -6.38 -3.21 11.77
CA TYR A 89 -7.81 -3.24 11.47
C TYR A 89 -8.29 -1.88 10.97
N SER A 90 -9.04 -1.90 9.86
CA SER A 90 -9.81 -0.72 9.47
C SER A 90 -10.87 -0.39 10.53
N VAL A 91 -11.26 0.88 10.61
CA VAL A 91 -12.31 1.36 11.53
C VAL A 91 -13.63 0.60 11.34
N ILE A 92 -13.94 0.19 10.10
CA ILE A 92 -15.16 -0.56 9.76
C ILE A 92 -15.08 -1.98 10.29
N GLN A 93 -14.01 -2.72 9.99
CA GLN A 93 -13.79 -4.09 10.48
C GLN A 93 -13.78 -4.13 12.01
N LEU A 94 -13.14 -3.16 12.63
CA LEU A 94 -13.07 -3.07 14.09
C LEU A 94 -14.43 -2.75 14.71
N GLY A 95 -15.23 -1.89 14.08
CA GLY A 95 -16.60 -1.60 14.51
C GLY A 95 -17.49 -2.85 14.48
N GLN A 96 -17.44 -3.60 13.37
CA GLN A 96 -18.14 -4.88 13.24
C GLN A 96 -17.71 -5.88 14.33
N LYS A 97 -16.39 -6.02 14.56
CA LYS A 97 -15.83 -6.93 15.56
C LYS A 97 -16.22 -6.57 17.00
N LEU A 98 -16.38 -5.28 17.29
CA LEU A 98 -16.73 -4.77 18.62
C LEU A 98 -18.25 -4.56 18.79
N GLY A 99 -19.06 -4.79 17.75
CA GLY A 99 -20.51 -4.56 17.80
C GLY A 99 -20.90 -3.09 17.94
N ILE A 100 -20.06 -2.16 17.45
CA ILE A 100 -20.29 -0.70 17.55
C ILE A 100 -20.18 -0.01 16.19
N SER A 101 -20.82 1.16 16.05
CA SER A 101 -20.78 1.91 14.80
C SER A 101 -19.37 2.45 14.49
N ARG A 102 -19.08 2.64 13.20
CA ARG A 102 -17.86 3.31 12.70
C ARG A 102 -17.62 4.66 13.40
N GLN A 103 -18.69 5.42 13.65
CA GLN A 103 -18.63 6.72 14.30
C GLN A 103 -18.18 6.60 15.76
N SER A 104 -18.69 5.60 16.48
CA SER A 104 -18.29 5.30 17.86
C SER A 104 -16.83 4.87 17.96
N VAL A 105 -16.34 4.08 16.99
CA VAL A 105 -14.91 3.72 16.91
C VAL A 105 -14.05 4.98 16.71
N ASN A 106 -14.40 5.82 15.74
CA ASN A 106 -13.66 7.06 15.46
C ASN A 106 -13.67 8.04 16.64
N LYS A 107 -14.83 8.23 17.28
CA LYS A 107 -14.95 9.08 18.48
C LYS A 107 -14.07 8.56 19.61
N THR A 108 -14.14 7.26 19.90
CA THR A 108 -13.33 6.64 20.96
C THR A 108 -11.84 6.69 20.65
N LYS A 109 -11.44 6.45 19.39
CA LYS A 109 -10.06 6.60 18.91
C LYS A 109 -9.54 8.02 19.18
N ASN A 110 -10.30 9.03 18.79
CA ASN A 110 -9.87 10.43 18.96
C ASN A 110 -9.76 10.81 20.44
N ILE A 111 -10.68 10.34 21.30
CA ILE A 111 -10.60 10.55 22.76
C ILE A 111 -9.35 9.87 23.33
N ALA A 112 -9.08 8.62 22.92
CA ALA A 112 -7.91 7.88 23.36
C ALA A 112 -6.60 8.57 22.95
N LEU A 113 -6.48 8.98 21.68
CA LEU A 113 -5.31 9.72 21.18
C LEU A 113 -5.11 11.05 21.91
N LYS A 114 -6.20 11.79 22.19
CA LYS A 114 -6.12 13.02 22.99
C LYS A 114 -5.58 12.76 24.40
N LYS A 115 -6.01 11.68 25.05
CA LYS A 115 -5.48 11.27 26.36
C LYS A 115 -4.00 10.93 26.28
N LEU A 116 -3.60 10.05 25.35
CA LEU A 116 -2.21 9.66 25.17
C LEU A 116 -1.31 10.88 24.93
N ARG A 117 -1.76 11.81 24.07
CA ARG A 117 -1.06 13.06 23.83
C ARG A 117 -0.92 13.89 25.10
N ASN A 118 -1.97 14.04 25.89
CA ASN A 118 -1.89 14.81 27.15
C ASN A 118 -0.93 14.19 28.16
N GLU A 119 -0.83 12.85 28.23
CA GLU A 119 0.14 12.18 29.10
C GLU A 119 1.58 12.42 28.63
N LEU A 120 1.81 12.41 27.31
CA LEU A 120 3.13 12.73 26.72
C LEU A 120 3.51 14.21 26.85
N ASP A 121 2.56 15.11 26.56
CA ASP A 121 2.73 16.56 26.69
C ASP A 121 2.90 16.95 28.18
N GLY A 122 2.19 16.27 29.08
CA GLY A 122 2.34 16.41 30.53
C GLY A 122 3.70 15.97 31.04
N ASP A 123 4.33 14.97 30.42
CA ASP A 123 5.69 14.49 30.75
C ASP A 123 6.80 15.39 30.15
N THR A 124 6.55 16.01 29.00
CA THR A 124 7.51 16.93 28.35
C THR A 124 7.60 18.32 29.01
N LEU A 125 6.55 18.78 29.70
CA LEU A 125 6.58 20.07 30.42
C LEU A 125 7.56 20.12 31.60
N TRP A 126 7.90 18.99 32.22
CA TRP A 126 8.89 18.94 33.31
C TRP A 126 10.33 18.91 32.82
N LYS A 127 10.55 18.50 31.55
CA LYS A 127 11.88 18.39 30.93
C LYS A 127 12.41 19.71 30.35
N MET A 128 11.59 20.76 30.29
CA MET A 128 11.97 22.09 29.79
C MET A 128 12.29 23.11 30.91
N LYS A 129 12.33 22.71 32.18
CA LYS A 129 12.49 23.65 33.31
C LYS A 129 13.89 23.72 33.95
N TYR A 130 14.93 23.15 33.33
CA TYR A 130 16.32 23.33 33.77
C TYR A 130 17.26 23.42 32.58
#